data_AF-A0A0F2DRP4-F1
#
_entry.id   AF-A0A0F2DRP4-F1
#
_cell.length_a   1.000
_cell.length_b   1.000
_cell.length_c   1.000
_cell.angle_alpha   90.00
_cell.angle_beta   90.00
_cell.angle_gamma   90.00
#
_symmetry.space_group_name_H-M   'P 1'
#
loop_
_entity.id
_entity.type
_entity.pdbx_description
1 polymer ?
#
loop_
_entity_poly.entity_id
_entity_poly.type
_entity_poly.pdbx_seq_one_letter_code
_entity_poly.pdbx_strand_id
1 'polypeptide(L)'
;MADTQNTNNIEQAQKRQELAQKMDKALDKITKEVNALITQNENAIAEAEREKTQLLQDQANAQREHDEAVDEVDKDKLRNAKDNLWIAESKLKKNAKKLEDLHNETLMSLEDFKAKIDELDSTVDKKHKALYDKAVDLLREIDQIDDEFRADSDKLQALYHAMAYKVGKGKREFTFSTGGSIISPADGRVRYEPVHPVEPFLRDVYVRAFGNTYNDVKGHF
;
A
#
# COMPACT_ATOMS: atom_id res chain seq x y z
N MET A 1 -23.73 28.87 -2.77
CA MET A 1 -23.81 27.39 -2.69
C MET A 1 -22.42 26.75 -2.88
N ALA A 2 -21.63 27.16 -3.88
CA ALA A 2 -20.25 26.68 -4.08
C ALA A 2 -19.30 26.94 -2.87
N ASP A 3 -19.33 28.15 -2.28
CA ASP A 3 -18.47 28.46 -1.13
C ASP A 3 -18.75 27.60 0.12
N THR A 4 -20.02 27.19 0.30
CA THR A 4 -20.49 26.38 1.43
C THR A 4 -20.15 24.90 1.26
N GLN A 5 -20.15 24.40 0.01
CA GLN A 5 -19.65 23.06 -0.30
C GLN A 5 -18.12 22.98 -0.15
N ASN A 6 -17.40 24.03 -0.56
CA ASN A 6 -15.94 24.06 -0.49
C ASN A 6 -15.43 24.08 0.98
N THR A 7 -16.08 24.85 1.87
CA THR A 7 -15.75 24.85 3.30
C THR A 7 -16.07 23.52 3.99
N ASN A 8 -17.19 22.87 3.64
CA ASN A 8 -17.53 21.54 4.17
C ASN A 8 -16.53 20.45 3.74
N ASN A 9 -16.02 20.51 2.50
CA ASN A 9 -15.02 19.56 2.02
C ASN A 9 -13.67 19.73 2.73
N ILE A 10 -13.26 20.97 3.01
CA ILE A 10 -12.01 21.26 3.74
C ILE A 10 -12.07 20.75 5.19
N GLU A 11 -13.19 20.98 5.89
CA GLU A 11 -13.35 20.54 7.28
C GLU A 11 -13.39 18.99 7.38
N GLN A 12 -14.01 18.32 6.40
CA GLN A 12 -14.00 16.85 6.33
C GLN A 12 -12.61 16.30 6.01
N ALA A 13 -11.85 16.94 5.12
CA ALA A 13 -10.48 16.55 4.81
C ALA A 13 -9.55 16.67 6.03
N GLN A 14 -9.70 17.75 6.81
CA GLN A 14 -8.95 17.94 8.06
C GLN A 14 -9.29 16.87 9.10
N LYS A 15 -10.56 16.56 9.32
CA LYS A 15 -10.99 15.49 10.24
C LYS A 15 -10.43 14.12 9.84
N ARG A 16 -10.37 13.81 8.55
CA ARG A 16 -9.76 12.57 8.04
C ARG A 16 -8.25 12.53 8.27
N GLN A 17 -7.56 13.66 8.08
CA GLN A 17 -6.13 13.75 8.33
C GLN A 17 -5.81 13.57 9.82
N GLU A 18 -6.58 14.19 10.72
CA GLU A 18 -6.42 14.00 12.16
C GLU A 18 -6.69 12.55 12.59
N LEU A 19 -7.73 11.93 12.03
CA LEU A 19 -8.03 10.52 12.28
C LEU A 19 -6.89 9.62 11.81
N ALA A 20 -6.36 9.84 10.61
CA ALA A 20 -5.22 9.09 10.09
C ALA A 20 -3.99 9.20 11.00
N GLN A 21 -3.65 10.41 11.46
CA GLN A 21 -2.55 10.62 12.41
C GLN A 21 -2.77 9.91 13.74
N LYS A 22 -4.01 9.88 14.24
CA LYS A 22 -4.35 9.14 15.47
C LYS A 22 -4.18 7.63 15.27
N MET A 23 -4.60 7.09 14.12
CA MET A 23 -4.41 5.68 13.80
C MET A 23 -2.92 5.33 13.65
N ASP A 24 -2.12 6.18 12.99
CA ASP A 24 -0.67 5.98 12.88
C ASP A 24 0.01 5.93 14.26
N LYS A 25 -0.35 6.84 15.16
CA LYS A 25 0.15 6.83 16.54
C LYS A 25 -0.25 5.57 17.31
N ALA A 26 -1.47 5.07 17.09
CA ALA A 26 -1.94 3.84 17.71
C ALA A 26 -1.15 2.61 17.22
N LEU A 27 -0.93 2.50 15.91
CA LEU A 27 -0.10 1.45 15.31
C LEU A 27 1.35 1.50 15.83
N ASP A 28 1.92 2.70 15.92
CA ASP A 28 3.27 2.92 16.45
C ASP A 28 3.38 2.46 17.92
N LYS A 29 2.33 2.73 18.71
CA LYS A 29 2.26 2.32 20.11
C LYS A 29 2.19 0.80 20.24
N ILE A 30 1.29 0.14 19.51
CA ILE A 30 1.17 -1.33 19.52
C ILE A 30 2.50 -1.97 19.09
N THR A 31 3.13 -1.44 18.04
CA THR A 31 4.43 -1.91 17.54
C THR A 31 5.52 -1.81 18.62
N LYS A 32 5.60 -0.68 19.33
CA LYS A 32 6.57 -0.48 20.41
C LYS A 32 6.34 -1.45 21.56
N GLU A 33 5.10 -1.67 21.96
CA GLU A 33 4.77 -2.59 23.06
C GLU A 33 5.13 -4.04 22.72
N VAL A 34 4.81 -4.50 21.51
CA VAL A 34 5.15 -5.86 21.06
C VAL A 34 6.66 -6.03 20.96
N ASN A 35 7.37 -5.07 20.35
CA ASN A 35 8.82 -5.14 20.23
C ASN A 35 9.51 -5.10 21.60
N ALA A 36 9.00 -4.33 22.56
CA ALA A 36 9.54 -4.31 23.91
C ALA A 36 9.48 -5.69 24.57
N LEU A 37 8.37 -6.42 24.43
CA LEU A 37 8.23 -7.78 24.96
C LEU A 37 9.21 -8.76 24.30
N ILE A 38 9.35 -8.69 22.97
CA ILE A 38 10.27 -9.53 22.21
C ILE A 38 11.71 -9.27 22.68
N THR A 39 12.15 -8.01 22.67
CA THR A 39 13.50 -7.62 23.07
C THR A 39 13.79 -7.98 24.53
N GLN A 40 12.82 -7.82 25.43
CA GLN A 40 12.98 -8.24 26.82
C GLN A 40 13.22 -9.75 26.94
N ASN A 41 12.48 -10.56 26.20
CA ASN A 41 12.67 -12.01 26.20
C ASN A 41 14.01 -12.42 25.60
N GLU A 42 14.39 -11.82 24.46
CA GLU A 42 15.69 -12.07 23.81
C GLU A 42 16.87 -11.75 24.74
N ASN A 43 16.79 -10.63 25.47
CA ASN A 43 17.80 -10.27 26.45
C ASN A 43 17.86 -11.26 27.63
N ALA A 44 16.70 -11.71 28.13
CA ALA A 44 16.64 -12.70 29.20
C ALA A 44 17.21 -14.06 28.77
N ILE A 45 16.95 -14.50 27.53
CA ILE A 45 17.55 -15.70 26.93
C ILE A 45 19.07 -15.54 26.83
N ALA A 46 19.55 -14.41 26.31
CA ALA A 46 20.98 -14.15 26.17
C ALA A 46 21.70 -14.14 27.51
N GLU A 47 21.09 -13.58 28.55
CA GLU A 47 21.63 -13.61 29.91
C GLU A 47 21.64 -15.04 30.49
N ALA A 48 20.56 -15.80 30.31
CA ALA A 48 20.48 -17.18 30.78
C ALA A 48 21.48 -18.11 30.07
N GLU A 49 21.75 -17.93 28.77
CA GLU A 49 22.80 -18.66 28.03
C GLU A 49 24.21 -18.28 28.50
N ARG A 50 24.45 -17.01 28.86
CA ARG A 50 25.72 -16.60 29.49
C ARG A 50 25.91 -17.26 30.86
N GLU A 51 24.87 -17.24 31.69
CA GLU A 51 24.87 -17.90 33.00
C GLU A 51 25.13 -19.41 32.86
N LYS A 52 24.50 -20.08 31.90
CA LYS A 52 24.75 -21.49 31.58
C LYS A 52 26.21 -21.77 31.28
N THR A 53 26.86 -20.91 30.50
CA THR A 53 28.28 -21.06 30.16
C THR A 53 29.16 -21.03 31.41
N GLN A 54 28.88 -20.10 32.33
CA GLN A 54 29.58 -20.04 33.61
C GLN A 54 29.30 -21.28 34.48
N LEU A 55 28.04 -21.71 34.56
CA LEU A 55 27.64 -22.88 35.34
C LEU A 55 28.26 -24.18 34.82
N LEU A 56 28.46 -24.32 33.51
CA LEU A 56 29.19 -25.45 32.91
C LEU A 56 30.67 -25.44 33.33
N GLN A 57 31.29 -24.27 33.41
CA GLN A 57 32.65 -24.13 33.90
C GLN A 57 32.75 -24.49 35.40
N ASP A 58 31.79 -24.03 36.21
CA ASP A 58 31.71 -24.35 37.63
C ASP A 58 31.51 -25.87 37.84
N GLN A 59 30.65 -26.52 37.05
CA GLN A 59 30.48 -27.98 37.07
C GLN A 59 31.77 -28.70 36.71
N ALA A 60 32.47 -28.26 35.66
CA ALA A 60 33.73 -28.87 35.23
C ALA A 60 34.86 -28.70 36.27
N ASN A 61 34.83 -27.63 37.06
CA ASN A 61 35.76 -27.44 38.18
C ASN A 61 35.37 -28.31 39.37
N ALA A 62 34.09 -28.34 39.77
CA ALA A 62 33.61 -29.19 40.86
C ALA A 62 33.82 -30.69 40.57
N GLN A 63 33.69 -31.11 39.30
CA GLN A 63 34.01 -32.46 38.88
C GLN A 63 35.50 -32.78 39.07
N ARG A 64 36.39 -31.85 38.70
CA ARG A 64 37.84 -32.01 38.93
C ARG A 64 38.19 -32.11 40.42
N GLU A 65 37.62 -31.24 41.25
CA GLU A 65 37.81 -31.31 42.72
C GLU A 65 37.31 -32.64 43.29
N HIS A 66 36.21 -33.18 42.76
CA HIS A 66 35.70 -34.49 43.15
C HIS A 66 36.67 -35.60 42.76
N ASP A 67 37.17 -35.61 41.53
CA ASP A 67 38.09 -36.62 41.04
C ASP A 67 39.43 -36.59 41.81
N GLU A 68 39.96 -35.40 42.11
CA GLU A 68 41.15 -35.22 42.96
C GLU A 68 40.93 -35.75 44.38
N ALA A 69 39.76 -35.47 44.99
CA ALA A 69 39.44 -35.96 46.33
C ALA A 69 39.26 -37.50 46.38
N VAL A 70 38.80 -38.11 45.28
CA VAL A 70 38.75 -39.57 45.13
C VAL A 70 40.17 -40.15 45.11
N ASP A 71 41.07 -39.55 44.34
CA ASP A 71 42.46 -40.01 44.20
C ASP A 71 43.27 -39.86 45.49
N GLU A 72 43.04 -38.79 46.27
CA GLU A 72 43.71 -38.55 47.56
C GLU A 72 43.17 -39.43 48.71
N VAL A 73 42.04 -40.11 48.52
CA VAL A 73 41.37 -40.95 49.55
C VAL A 73 41.05 -40.15 50.83
N ASP A 74 40.82 -38.84 50.71
CA ASP A 74 40.44 -37.96 51.82
C ASP A 74 38.91 -37.90 51.94
N LYS A 75 38.38 -38.49 53.02
CA LYS A 75 36.93 -38.59 53.23
C LYS A 75 36.23 -37.25 53.40
N ASP A 76 36.87 -36.28 54.03
CA ASP A 76 36.24 -34.98 54.31
C ASP A 76 36.26 -34.11 53.05
N LYS A 77 37.37 -34.14 52.29
CA LYS A 77 37.44 -33.50 50.96
C LYS A 77 36.43 -34.12 49.99
N LEU A 78 36.31 -35.44 49.97
CA LEU A 78 35.38 -36.14 49.08
C LEU A 78 33.92 -35.76 49.35
N ARG A 79 33.55 -35.60 50.62
CA ARG A 79 32.20 -35.16 51.00
C ARG A 79 31.92 -33.75 50.49
N ASN A 80 32.83 -32.81 50.73
CA ASN A 80 32.68 -31.43 50.27
C ASN A 80 32.62 -31.34 48.74
N ALA A 81 33.46 -32.10 48.03
CA ALA A 81 33.47 -32.12 46.57
C ALA A 81 32.18 -32.68 45.98
N LYS A 82 31.57 -33.71 46.60
CA LYS A 82 30.24 -34.22 46.22
C LYS A 82 29.15 -33.17 46.41
N ASP A 83 29.17 -32.45 47.53
CA ASP A 83 28.20 -31.40 47.80
C ASP A 83 28.35 -30.25 46.78
N ASN A 84 29.59 -29.84 46.47
CA ASN A 84 29.87 -28.83 45.44
C ASN A 84 29.40 -29.26 44.05
N LEU A 85 29.68 -30.50 43.63
CA LEU A 85 29.25 -31.04 42.35
C LEU A 85 27.72 -31.07 42.25
N TRP A 86 27.04 -31.56 43.30
CA TRP A 86 25.58 -31.57 43.35
C TRP A 86 24.98 -30.16 43.28
N ILE A 87 25.58 -29.18 43.96
CA ILE A 87 25.17 -27.77 43.88
C ILE A 87 25.31 -27.25 42.44
N ALA A 88 26.43 -27.53 41.76
CA ALA A 88 26.67 -27.08 40.40
C ALA A 88 25.67 -27.70 39.41
N GLU A 89 25.42 -29.01 39.50
CA GLU A 89 24.43 -29.71 38.68
C GLU A 89 23.01 -29.19 38.91
N SER A 90 22.65 -28.93 40.18
CA SER A 90 21.35 -28.37 40.55
C SER A 90 21.12 -26.97 39.95
N LYS A 91 22.16 -26.12 39.96
CA LYS A 91 22.11 -24.80 39.31
C LYS A 91 21.95 -24.93 37.79
N LEU A 92 22.71 -25.82 37.14
CA LEU A 92 22.55 -26.09 35.70
C LEU A 92 21.15 -26.53 35.35
N LYS A 93 20.57 -27.44 36.12
CA LYS A 93 19.19 -27.91 35.90
C LYS A 93 18.17 -26.78 36.02
N LYS A 94 18.34 -25.88 36.99
CA LYS A 94 17.47 -24.71 37.16
C LYS A 94 17.60 -23.73 35.99
N ASN A 95 18.83 -23.45 35.55
CA ASN A 95 19.07 -22.59 34.40
C ASN A 95 18.53 -23.21 33.09
N ALA A 96 18.68 -24.53 32.90
CA ALA A 96 18.08 -25.24 31.76
C ALA A 96 16.55 -25.12 31.74
N LYS A 97 15.90 -25.26 32.90
CA LYS A 97 14.46 -25.03 33.02
C LYS A 97 14.09 -23.58 32.72
N LYS A 98 14.83 -22.61 33.25
CA LYS A 98 14.62 -21.19 32.95
C LYS A 98 14.71 -20.90 31.45
N LEU A 99 15.67 -21.49 30.74
CA LEU A 99 15.80 -21.37 29.28
C LEU A 99 14.62 -22.01 28.55
N GLU A 100 14.19 -23.21 28.99
CA GLU A 100 13.01 -23.88 28.45
C GLU A 100 11.75 -23.01 28.60
N ASP A 101 11.54 -22.45 29.79
CA ASP A 101 10.41 -21.56 30.10
C ASP A 101 10.47 -20.29 29.22
N LEU A 102 11.64 -19.64 29.10
CA LEU A 102 11.82 -18.45 28.24
C LEU A 102 11.58 -18.70 26.74
N HIS A 103 11.80 -19.93 26.27
CA HIS A 103 11.58 -20.31 24.87
C HIS A 103 10.14 -20.73 24.58
N ASN A 104 9.45 -21.30 25.57
CA ASN A 104 8.16 -21.98 25.36
C ASN A 104 6.97 -21.27 26.00
N GLU A 105 7.18 -20.48 27.05
CA GLU A 105 6.09 -19.75 27.69
C GLU A 105 5.66 -18.55 26.83
N THR A 106 4.36 -18.31 26.82
CA THR A 106 3.77 -17.19 26.10
C THR A 106 4.17 -15.86 26.75
N LEU A 107 4.63 -14.91 25.94
CA LEU A 107 5.05 -13.56 26.42
C LEU A 107 3.89 -12.67 26.89
N MET A 108 2.66 -13.09 26.62
CA MET A 108 1.44 -12.42 27.07
C MET A 108 0.31 -13.43 27.20
N SER A 109 -0.74 -13.05 27.93
CA SER A 109 -1.93 -13.87 28.04
C SER A 109 -2.66 -13.96 26.69
N LEU A 110 -3.44 -15.03 26.50
CA LEU A 110 -4.28 -15.19 25.31
C LEU A 110 -5.32 -14.06 25.19
N GLU A 111 -5.81 -13.55 26.33
CA GLU A 111 -6.79 -12.46 26.37
C GLU A 111 -6.16 -11.15 25.88
N ASP A 112 -4.98 -10.80 26.41
CA ASP A 112 -4.24 -9.60 25.98
C ASP A 112 -3.83 -9.69 24.51
N PHE A 113 -3.41 -10.89 24.06
CA PHE A 113 -3.08 -11.14 22.67
C PHE A 113 -4.28 -10.85 21.75
N LYS A 114 -5.46 -11.40 22.07
CA LYS A 114 -6.68 -11.17 21.28
C LYS A 114 -7.08 -9.70 21.29
N ALA A 115 -7.04 -9.05 22.46
CA ALA A 115 -7.36 -7.64 22.58
C ALA A 115 -6.43 -6.76 21.72
N LYS A 116 -5.13 -7.09 21.67
CA LYS A 116 -4.16 -6.40 20.79
C LYS A 116 -4.41 -6.63 19.31
N ILE A 117 -4.79 -7.84 18.91
CA ILE A 117 -5.17 -8.14 17.52
C ILE A 117 -6.44 -7.37 17.13
N ASP A 118 -7.48 -7.39 17.98
CA ASP A 118 -8.71 -6.65 17.73
C ASP A 118 -8.46 -5.13 17.63
N GLU A 119 -7.58 -4.59 18.48
CA GLU A 119 -7.14 -3.18 18.41
C GLU A 119 -6.40 -2.87 17.10
N LEU A 120 -5.51 -3.76 16.68
CA LEU A 120 -4.76 -3.64 15.44
C LEU A 120 -5.69 -3.64 14.21
N ASP A 121 -6.56 -4.64 14.12
CA ASP A 121 -7.51 -4.79 13.02
C ASP A 121 -8.47 -3.60 12.96
N SER A 122 -9.03 -3.20 14.11
CA SER A 122 -9.91 -2.02 14.18
C SER A 122 -9.22 -0.74 13.73
N THR A 123 -7.93 -0.58 14.08
CA THR A 123 -7.14 0.60 13.72
C THR A 123 -6.85 0.64 12.22
N VAL A 124 -6.47 -0.50 11.65
CA VAL A 124 -6.21 -0.63 10.21
C VAL A 124 -7.51 -0.43 9.40
N ASP A 125 -8.62 -1.02 9.83
CA ASP A 125 -9.92 -0.87 9.18
C ASP A 125 -10.39 0.58 9.15
N LYS A 126 -10.25 1.30 10.27
CA LYS A 126 -10.57 2.74 10.33
C LYS A 126 -9.70 3.55 9.37
N LYS A 127 -8.41 3.22 9.26
CA LYS A 127 -7.49 3.88 8.33
C LYS A 127 -7.86 3.59 6.88
N HIS A 128 -8.15 2.34 6.53
CA HIS A 128 -8.63 1.98 5.20
C HIS A 128 -9.94 2.68 4.84
N LYS A 129 -10.91 2.70 5.76
CA LYS A 129 -12.17 3.42 5.55
C LYS A 129 -11.94 4.91 5.26
N ALA A 130 -11.07 5.58 6.01
CA ALA A 130 -10.75 6.99 5.76
C ALA A 130 -10.13 7.22 4.36
N LEU A 131 -9.34 6.27 3.86
CA LEU A 131 -8.79 6.33 2.50
C LEU A 131 -9.87 6.09 1.44
N TYR A 132 -10.76 5.13 1.66
CA TYR A 132 -11.91 4.89 0.76
C TYR A 132 -12.84 6.11 0.69
N ASP A 133 -13.16 6.71 1.83
CA ASP A 133 -13.99 7.93 1.88
C ASP A 133 -13.34 9.08 1.08
N LYS A 134 -12.00 9.21 1.16
CA LYS A 134 -11.26 10.18 0.34
C LYS A 134 -11.34 9.86 -1.16
N ALA A 135 -11.23 8.59 -1.54
CA ALA A 135 -11.35 8.19 -2.94
C ALA A 135 -12.74 8.47 -3.50
N VAL A 136 -13.80 8.23 -2.70
CA VAL A 136 -15.19 8.51 -3.09
C VAL A 136 -15.40 10.00 -3.35
N ASP A 137 -14.86 10.88 -2.51
CA ASP A 137 -15.02 12.33 -2.74
C ASP A 137 -14.27 12.81 -3.98
N LEU A 138 -13.07 12.28 -4.26
CA LEU A 138 -12.35 12.60 -5.50
C LEU A 138 -13.12 12.13 -6.75
N LEU A 139 -13.77 10.97 -6.69
CA LEU A 139 -14.62 10.50 -7.79
C LEU A 139 -15.80 11.44 -8.02
N ARG A 140 -16.42 11.97 -6.97
CA ARG A 140 -17.50 12.97 -7.10
C ARG A 140 -17.03 14.27 -7.73
N GLU A 141 -15.82 14.73 -7.41
CA GLU A 141 -15.23 15.91 -8.05
C GLU A 141 -14.97 15.66 -9.54
N ILE A 142 -14.52 14.46 -9.91
CA ILE A 142 -14.35 14.07 -11.32
C ILE A 142 -15.70 14.05 -12.05
N ASP A 143 -16.74 13.49 -11.44
CA ASP A 143 -18.09 13.46 -12.02
C ASP A 143 -18.63 14.89 -12.28
N GLN A 144 -18.37 15.83 -11.36
CA GLN A 144 -18.76 17.24 -11.54
C GLN A 144 -18.02 17.90 -12.72
N ILE A 145 -16.73 17.61 -12.89
CA ILE A 145 -15.96 18.11 -14.03
C ILE A 145 -16.49 17.52 -15.35
N ASP A 146 -16.86 16.24 -15.37
CA ASP A 146 -17.46 15.60 -16.55
C ASP A 146 -18.81 16.24 -16.92
N ASP A 147 -19.65 16.54 -15.91
CA ASP A 147 -20.91 17.25 -16.11
C ASP A 147 -20.70 18.66 -16.69
N GLU A 148 -19.72 19.41 -16.19
CA GLU A 148 -19.36 20.74 -16.73
C GLU A 148 -18.88 20.65 -18.20
N PHE A 149 -18.01 19.67 -18.49
CA PHE A 149 -17.51 19.43 -19.84
C PHE A 149 -18.63 19.08 -20.83
N ARG A 150 -19.58 18.23 -20.41
CA ARG A 150 -20.77 17.89 -21.21
C ARG A 150 -21.64 19.11 -21.46
N ALA A 151 -21.91 19.90 -20.42
CA ALA A 151 -22.72 21.12 -20.54
C ALA A 151 -22.09 22.14 -21.50
N ASP A 152 -20.77 22.31 -21.48
CA ASP A 152 -20.07 23.21 -22.41
C ASP A 152 -20.02 22.65 -23.84
N SER A 153 -19.85 21.34 -23.98
CA SER A 153 -19.95 20.66 -25.28
C SER A 153 -21.35 20.84 -25.89
N ASP A 154 -22.41 20.69 -25.11
CA ASP A 154 -23.79 20.89 -25.55
C ASP A 154 -24.05 22.35 -25.96
N LYS A 155 -23.53 23.33 -25.20
CA LYS A 155 -23.61 24.75 -25.57
C LYS A 155 -22.90 25.02 -26.89
N LEU A 156 -21.68 24.49 -27.07
CA LEU A 156 -20.91 24.65 -28.30
C LEU A 156 -21.65 24.05 -29.50
N GLN A 157 -22.21 22.85 -29.33
CA GLN A 157 -23.02 22.15 -30.32
C GLN A 157 -24.26 22.98 -30.71
N ALA A 158 -24.99 23.52 -29.73
CA ALA A 158 -26.13 24.40 -29.97
C ALA A 158 -25.74 25.70 -30.70
N LEU A 159 -24.59 26.29 -30.35
CA LEU A 159 -24.05 27.48 -31.01
C LEU A 159 -23.66 27.20 -32.46
N TYR A 160 -22.96 26.09 -32.73
CA TYR A 160 -22.64 25.69 -34.10
C TYR A 160 -23.89 25.49 -34.94
N HIS A 161 -24.90 24.81 -34.38
CA HIS A 161 -26.19 24.65 -35.06
C HIS A 161 -26.87 26.00 -35.35
N ALA A 162 -26.89 26.93 -34.38
CA ALA A 162 -27.46 28.26 -34.57
C ALA A 162 -26.70 29.08 -35.63
N MET A 163 -25.38 29.04 -35.61
CA MET A 163 -24.53 29.73 -36.60
C MET A 163 -24.77 29.17 -38.01
N ALA A 164 -24.78 27.85 -38.18
CA ALA A 164 -25.04 27.19 -39.45
C ALA A 164 -26.43 27.54 -40.02
N TYR A 165 -27.49 27.39 -39.21
CA TYR A 165 -28.86 27.38 -39.72
C TYR A 165 -29.66 28.65 -39.47
N LYS A 166 -29.42 29.35 -38.35
CA LYS A 166 -30.12 30.61 -38.05
C LYS A 166 -29.41 31.82 -38.65
N VAL A 167 -28.07 31.84 -38.58
CA VAL A 167 -27.25 32.94 -39.13
C VAL A 167 -26.92 32.67 -40.60
N GLY A 168 -26.24 31.57 -40.91
CA GLY A 168 -25.86 31.17 -42.28
C GLY A 168 -27.03 30.71 -43.15
N LYS A 169 -28.24 30.60 -42.59
CA LYS A 169 -29.48 30.16 -43.27
C LYS A 169 -29.34 28.81 -43.97
N GLY A 170 -28.45 27.94 -43.47
CA GLY A 170 -28.18 26.62 -44.07
C GLY A 170 -27.48 26.68 -45.43
N LYS A 171 -26.95 27.84 -45.84
CA LYS A 171 -26.17 27.95 -47.08
C LYS A 171 -24.86 27.19 -46.93
N ARG A 172 -24.46 26.51 -48.01
CA ARG A 172 -23.29 25.63 -48.08
C ARG A 172 -22.00 26.30 -47.59
N GLU A 173 -21.80 27.58 -47.91
CA GLU A 173 -20.61 28.35 -47.51
C GLU A 173 -20.47 28.59 -45.99
N PHE A 174 -21.56 28.45 -45.23
CA PHE A 174 -21.57 28.61 -43.76
C PHE A 174 -21.72 27.29 -42.99
N THR A 175 -21.95 26.18 -43.70
CA THR A 175 -22.05 24.83 -43.11
C THR A 175 -20.88 23.92 -43.50
N PHE A 176 -20.07 24.36 -44.46
CA PHE A 176 -18.83 23.71 -44.90
C PHE A 176 -17.64 24.63 -44.60
N SER A 177 -16.62 24.11 -43.92
CA SER A 177 -15.31 24.75 -43.92
C SER A 177 -14.58 24.44 -45.24
N THR A 178 -13.72 25.36 -45.67
CA THR A 178 -12.81 25.15 -46.83
C THR A 178 -11.86 23.97 -46.65
N GLY A 179 -11.75 23.41 -45.44
CA GLY A 179 -10.93 22.24 -45.10
C GLY A 179 -11.69 20.91 -44.98
N GLY A 180 -13.00 20.85 -45.24
CA GLY A 180 -13.76 19.60 -45.19
C GLY A 180 -14.43 19.30 -43.87
N SER A 181 -14.65 20.30 -43.03
CA SER A 181 -15.47 20.14 -41.84
C SER A 181 -16.92 20.49 -42.18
N ILE A 182 -17.86 19.58 -41.91
CA ILE A 182 -19.30 19.78 -42.05
C ILE A 182 -19.90 19.95 -40.67
N ILE A 183 -20.68 21.00 -40.45
CA ILE A 183 -21.57 21.08 -39.28
C ILE A 183 -22.82 20.26 -39.61
N SER A 184 -23.00 19.15 -38.89
CA SER A 184 -24.12 18.23 -39.10
C SER A 184 -25.47 18.94 -38.89
N PRO A 185 -26.46 18.77 -39.80
CA PRO A 185 -27.78 19.36 -39.66
C PRO A 185 -28.61 18.81 -38.50
N ALA A 186 -28.42 17.54 -38.16
CA ALA A 186 -29.28 16.83 -37.22
C ALA A 186 -28.87 17.03 -35.75
N ASP A 187 -27.57 17.20 -35.49
CA ASP A 187 -27.03 17.33 -34.15
C ASP A 187 -26.08 18.52 -33.99
N GLY A 188 -25.64 19.24 -35.02
CA GLY A 188 -24.75 20.40 -34.85
C GLY A 188 -23.30 20.04 -34.50
N ARG A 189 -22.92 18.75 -34.59
CA ARG A 189 -21.53 18.30 -34.43
C ARG A 189 -20.71 18.63 -35.68
N VAL A 190 -19.43 18.96 -35.47
CA VAL A 190 -18.47 19.13 -36.57
C VAL A 190 -17.95 17.74 -36.97
N ARG A 191 -18.34 17.25 -38.14
CA ARG A 191 -17.79 16.03 -38.74
C ARG A 191 -16.73 16.43 -39.75
N TYR A 192 -15.56 15.81 -39.69
CA TYR A 192 -14.56 15.96 -40.75
C TYR A 192 -14.89 14.99 -41.89
N GLU A 193 -15.34 15.54 -43.02
CA GLU A 193 -15.50 14.84 -44.29
C GLU A 193 -14.69 15.60 -45.36
N PRO A 194 -13.46 15.15 -45.66
CA PRO A 194 -12.53 15.91 -46.53
C PRO A 194 -13.18 16.27 -47.87
N VAL A 195 -13.15 17.56 -48.25
CA VAL A 195 -13.79 18.10 -49.48
C VAL A 195 -13.22 17.47 -50.76
N HIS A 196 -11.99 16.97 -50.66
CA HIS A 196 -11.35 16.19 -51.68
C HIS A 196 -11.04 14.83 -51.06
N PRO A 197 -11.67 13.72 -51.50
CA PRO A 197 -11.10 12.42 -51.20
C PRO A 197 -9.64 12.47 -51.65
N VAL A 198 -8.73 12.02 -50.79
CA VAL A 198 -7.29 12.07 -51.09
C VAL A 198 -7.00 11.21 -52.35
N GLU A 199 -7.92 10.32 -52.70
CA GLU A 199 -7.84 9.35 -53.79
C GLU A 199 -7.71 9.96 -55.20
N PRO A 200 -8.56 10.89 -55.71
CA PRO A 200 -8.42 11.38 -57.09
C PRO A 200 -7.21 12.30 -57.27
N PHE A 201 -6.84 13.07 -56.24
CA PHE A 201 -5.66 13.94 -56.27
C PHE A 201 -4.34 13.13 -56.22
N LEU A 202 -4.26 12.12 -55.34
CA LEU A 202 -3.12 11.21 -55.34
C LEU A 202 -3.08 10.42 -56.64
N ARG A 203 -4.20 9.88 -57.14
CA ARG A 203 -4.22 9.10 -58.39
C ARG A 203 -3.70 9.91 -59.58
N ASP A 204 -4.06 11.18 -59.72
CA ASP A 204 -3.63 12.00 -60.87
C ASP A 204 -2.17 12.47 -60.77
N VAL A 205 -1.70 12.81 -59.56
CA VAL A 205 -0.30 13.19 -59.30
C VAL A 205 0.62 11.96 -59.37
N TYR A 206 0.18 10.80 -58.87
CA TYR A 206 0.95 9.57 -58.82
C TYR A 206 1.01 8.87 -60.19
N VAL A 207 -0.07 8.89 -61.00
CA VAL A 207 -0.03 8.42 -62.40
C VAL A 207 0.90 9.29 -63.27
N ARG A 208 0.91 10.61 -63.04
CA ARG A 208 1.86 11.51 -63.72
C ARG A 208 3.31 11.31 -63.29
N ALA A 209 3.56 11.00 -62.02
CA ALA A 209 4.91 10.87 -61.49
C ALA A 209 5.51 9.45 -61.65
N PHE A 210 4.69 8.39 -61.63
CA PHE A 210 5.17 7.01 -61.50
C PHE A 210 4.54 6.00 -62.48
N GLY A 211 3.60 6.40 -63.34
CA GLY A 211 2.94 5.51 -64.31
C GLY A 211 1.94 4.51 -63.68
N ASN A 212 1.20 3.80 -64.53
CA ASN A 212 0.07 2.90 -64.17
C ASN A 212 0.48 1.60 -63.46
N THR A 213 1.25 1.67 -62.38
CA THR A 213 1.64 0.49 -61.61
C THR A 213 1.47 0.72 -60.13
N TYR A 214 0.23 0.82 -59.67
CA TYR A 214 -0.15 0.36 -58.33
C TYR A 214 -1.66 0.09 -58.27
N ASN A 215 -2.02 -1.18 -58.40
CA ASN A 215 -3.31 -1.71 -57.94
C ASN A 215 -3.07 -2.16 -56.50
N ASP A 216 -3.73 -1.53 -55.53
CA ASP A 216 -3.83 -2.10 -54.18
C ASP A 216 -5.24 -2.65 -53.95
N VAL A 217 -5.27 -3.94 -53.64
CA VAL A 217 -6.39 -4.84 -53.36
C VAL A 217 -6.90 -4.66 -51.92
N LYS A 218 -6.44 -3.67 -51.16
CA LYS A 218 -6.89 -3.47 -49.78
C LYS A 218 -7.35 -2.05 -49.56
N GLY A 219 -8.60 -1.84 -49.96
CA GLY A 219 -9.34 -0.62 -49.73
C GLY A 219 -9.34 -0.19 -48.27
N HIS A 220 -9.04 1.09 -48.07
CA HIS A 220 -9.63 1.96 -47.07
C HIS A 220 -9.47 3.40 -47.57
N PHE A 221 -10.59 4.08 -47.81
CA PHE A 221 -11.00 5.26 -47.05
C PHE A 221 -12.52 5.20 -46.84
#